data_AF-A0A924QBN6-F1
#
_entry.id   AF-A0A924QBN6-F1
#
_cell.length_a   1.000
_cell.length_b   1.000
_cell.length_c   1.000
_cell.angle_alpha   90.00
_cell.angle_beta   90.00
_cell.angle_gamma   90.00
#
_symmetry.space_group_name_H-M   'P 1'
#
loop_
_entity.id
_entity.type
_entity.pdbx_description
1 polymer ?
#
loop_
_entity_poly.entity_id
_entity_poly.type
_entity_poly.pdbx_seq_one_letter_code
_entity_poly.pdbx_strand_id
1 'polypeptide(L)' 'MNAIKSITQQRLLQVSTATLTTALFKRGFRNVFLQGLQRLGNNANNMVGQAFTLRYIPAREDIDGL' A
#
# COMPACT_ATOMS: atom_id res chain seq x y z
N MET A 1 -13.37 -11.42 -3.78
CA MET A 1 -12.13 -10.80 -3.28
C MET A 1 -11.49 -11.79 -2.32
N ASN A 2 -10.34 -12.39 -2.65
CA ASN A 2 -9.78 -13.49 -1.85
C ASN A 2 -9.11 -12.95 -0.59
N ALA A 3 -9.63 -13.22 0.60
CA ALA A 3 -9.04 -12.73 1.86
C ALA A 3 -7.57 -13.19 2.05
N ILE A 4 -6.73 -12.31 2.61
CA ILE A 4 -5.40 -12.70 3.08
C ILE A 4 -5.54 -13.70 4.24
N LYS A 5 -4.77 -14.79 4.22
CA LYS A 5 -4.69 -15.73 5.33
C LYS A 5 -4.15 -15.03 6.59
N SER A 6 -4.75 -15.28 7.75
CA SER A 6 -4.38 -14.66 9.04
C SER A 6 -2.89 -14.79 9.36
N ILE A 7 -2.33 -16.00 9.17
CA ILE A 7 -0.90 -16.26 9.41
C ILE A 7 0.01 -15.40 8.53
N THR A 8 -0.38 -15.17 7.27
CA THR A 8 0.39 -14.33 6.34
C THR A 8 0.36 -12.88 6.80
N GLN A 9 -0.81 -12.38 7.21
CA GLN A 9 -0.95 -11.02 7.73
C GLN A 9 -0.09 -10.79 8.98
N GLN A 10 -0.14 -11.72 9.95
CA GLN A 10 0.65 -11.64 11.18
C GLN A 10 2.15 -11.63 10.91
N ARG A 11 2.62 -12.50 10.00
CA ARG A 11 4.04 -12.53 9.63
C ARG A 11 4.49 -11.24 8.94
N LEU A 12 3.69 -10.73 8.02
CA LEU A 12 4.02 -9.49 7.30
C LEU A 12 4.04 -8.27 8.22
N LEU A 13 3.21 -8.23 9.28
CA LEU A 13 3.22 -7.14 10.27
C LEU A 13 4.56 -7.01 11.02
N GLN A 14 5.34 -8.09 11.09
CA GLN A 14 6.64 -8.13 11.79
C GLN A 14 7.82 -7.79 10.88
N VAL A 15 7.63 -7.67 9.56
CA VAL A 15 8.71 -7.42 8.60
C VAL A 15 8.71 -5.95 8.20
N SER A 16 9.90 -5.34 8.16
CA SER A 16 10.04 -3.96 7.70
C SER A 16 9.80 -3.82 6.19
N THR A 17 9.32 -2.66 5.76
CA THR A 17 9.13 -2.32 4.34
C THR A 17 10.45 -2.43 3.56
N ALA A 18 11.58 -2.00 4.15
CA ALA A 18 12.91 -2.09 3.53
C ALA A 18 13.32 -3.54 3.18
N THR A 19 13.03 -4.49 4.10
CA THR A 19 13.30 -5.91 3.86
C THR A 19 12.42 -6.46 2.74
N LEU A 20 11.13 -6.11 2.74
CA LEU A 20 10.20 -6.51 1.67
C LEU A 20 10.62 -5.95 0.31
N THR A 21 11.02 -4.68 0.24
CA THR A 21 11.53 -4.05 -1.00
C THR A 21 12.74 -4.79 -1.53
N THR A 22 13.70 -5.15 -0.68
CA THR A 22 14.87 -5.93 -1.08
C THR A 22 14.49 -7.34 -1.58
N ALA A 23 13.57 -8.01 -0.88
CA ALA A 23 13.11 -9.34 -1.29
C ALA A 23 12.37 -9.33 -2.63
N LEU A 24 11.61 -8.27 -2.92
CA LEU A 24 10.93 -8.06 -4.21
C LEU A 24 11.92 -7.68 -5.32
N PHE A 25 12.92 -6.85 -4.99
CA PHE A 25 14.00 -6.51 -5.92
C PHE A 25 14.79 -7.74 -6.38
N LYS A 26 15.14 -8.66 -5.45
CA LYS A 26 15.77 -9.94 -5.79
C LYS A 26 14.92 -10.82 -6.72
N ARG A 27 13.60 -10.60 -6.75
CA ARG A 27 12.65 -11.26 -7.66
C ARG A 27 12.41 -10.50 -8.96
N GLY A 28 13.13 -9.41 -9.21
CA GLY A 28 13.04 -8.60 -10.43
C GLY A 28 12.05 -7.44 -10.38
N PHE A 29 11.34 -7.23 -9.26
CA PHE A 29 10.40 -6.12 -9.12
C PHE A 29 11.11 -4.85 -8.66
N ARG A 30 11.09 -3.80 -9.49
CA ARG A 30 11.84 -2.55 -9.23
C ARG A 30 10.97 -1.39 -8.72
N ASN A 31 9.68 -1.37 -9.06
CA ASN A 31 8.74 -0.30 -8.70
C ASN A 31 7.74 -0.77 -7.64
N VAL A 32 8.21 -1.00 -6.41
CA VAL A 32 7.42 -1.65 -5.34
C VAL A 32 7.25 -0.81 -4.08
N PHE A 33 7.78 0.41 -4.06
CA PHE A 33 7.72 1.30 -2.91
C PHE A 33 7.18 2.67 -3.33
N LEU A 34 6.25 3.21 -2.55
CA LEU A 34 5.67 4.53 -2.77
C LEU A 34 6.50 5.59 -2.02
N GLN A 35 7.19 6.42 -2.78
CA GLN A 35 8.05 7.48 -2.23
C GLN A 35 7.22 8.67 -1.74
N GLY A 36 7.74 9.39 -0.74
CA GLY A 36 7.12 10.62 -0.22
C GLY A 36 5.94 10.42 0.73
N LEU A 37 5.45 9.19 0.92
CA LEU A 37 4.42 8.91 1.90
C LEU A 37 4.98 9.06 3.32
N GLN A 38 4.21 9.75 4.17
CA GLN A 38 4.51 9.95 5.58
C GLN A 38 3.33 9.47 6.43
N ARG A 39 3.63 9.07 7.66
CA ARG A 39 2.59 8.74 8.63
C ARG A 39 1.88 10.02 9.06
N LEU A 40 0.56 9.98 9.18
CA LEU A 40 -0.24 11.12 9.62
C LEU A 40 -0.05 11.44 11.12
N GLY A 41 0.43 10.49 11.93
CA GLY A 41 0.64 10.70 13.37
C GLY A 41 1.72 9.80 13.98
N ASN A 42 2.16 10.18 15.18
CA ASN A 42 3.34 9.61 15.85
C ASN A 42 3.11 8.20 16.43
N ASN A 43 1.86 7.83 16.71
CA ASN A 43 1.49 6.55 17.35
C ASN A 43 0.89 5.52 16.38
N ALA A 44 1.21 5.60 15.09
CA ALA A 44 0.70 4.62 14.14
C ALA A 44 1.43 3.27 14.28
N ASN A 45 0.68 2.20 14.54
CA ASN A 45 1.18 0.84 14.37
C ASN A 45 1.41 0.55 12.89
N ASN A 46 2.27 -0.43 12.58
CA ASN A 46 2.39 -0.93 11.21
C ASN A 46 1.06 -1.56 10.75
N MET A 47 0.78 -1.51 9.45
CA MET A 47 -0.42 -2.08 8.86
C MET A 47 -0.08 -3.01 7.69
N VAL A 48 -0.87 -4.07 7.53
CA VAL A 48 -0.85 -4.98 6.39
C VAL A 48 -2.29 -5.28 6.01
N GLY A 49 -2.60 -5.18 4.73
CA GLY A 49 -3.93 -5.42 4.20
C GLY A 49 -3.91 -5.68 2.71
N GLN A 50 -5.07 -6.01 2.17
CA GLN A 50 -5.25 -6.11 0.72
C GLN A 50 -5.34 -4.73 0.10
N ALA A 51 -4.74 -4.55 -1.07
CA ALA A 51 -4.89 -3.33 -1.82
C ALA A 51 -6.32 -3.22 -2.37
N PHE A 52 -6.99 -2.11 -2.06
CA PHE A 52 -8.16 -1.64 -2.78
C PHE A 52 -7.72 -0.42 -3.59
N THR A 53 -7.72 -0.54 -4.92
CA THR A 53 -7.20 0.50 -5.80
C THR A 53 -8.33 1.43 -6.24
N LEU A 54 -8.16 2.73 -5.99
CA LEU A 54 -9.06 3.78 -6.44
C LEU A 54 -8.32 4.68 -7.43
N ARG A 55 -9.04 5.16 -8.43
CA ARG A 55 -8.58 6.18 -9.36
C ARG A 55 -9.45 7.41 -9.18
N TYR A 56 -8.84 8.53 -8.85
CA TYR A 56 -9.48 9.84 -8.90
C TYR A 56 -9.30 10.44 -10.29
N ILE A 57 -10.35 11.06 -10.80
CA ILE A 57 -10.33 11.91 -11.98
C ILE A 57 -10.81 13.28 -11.48
N PRO A 58 -10.10 14.38 -11.79
CA PRO A 58 -10.56 15.71 -11.42
C PRO A 58 -11.98 15.95 -11.95
N ALA A 59 -12.84 16.51 -11.12
CA ALA A 59 -14.16 16.96 -11.55
C ALA A 59 -14.01 18.13 -12.52
N ARG A 60 -14.87 18.16 -13.52
CA ARG A 60 -14.94 19.17 -14.56
C ARG A 60 -16.23 19.95 -14.41
N GLU A 61 -16.13 21.22 -14.05
CA GLU A 61 -17.29 22.10 -13.89
C GLU A 61 -18.14 22.23 -15.17
N ASP A 62 -17.53 21.99 -16.34
CA ASP A 62 -18.18 22.12 -17.65
C ASP A 62 -18.91 20.85 -18.12
N ILE A 63 -18.66 19.70 -17.49
CA ILE A 63 -19.25 18.40 -17.87
C ILE A 63 -20.02 17.77 -16.70
N ASP A 64 -19.45 17.84 -15.51
CA ASP A 64 -19.98 17.21 -14.32
C ASP A 64 -21.00 18.19 -13.72
N GLY A 65 -22.28 17.99 -14.05
CA GLY A 65 -23.37 18.79 -13.51
C GLY A 65 -23.38 18.77 -11.98
N LEU A 66 -23.68 19.92 -11.37
CA LEU A 66 -23.96 20.05 -9.94
C LEU A 66 -25.15 19.20 -9.51
#